data_AF-A0A1J4X3F8-F1
#
_entry.id   AF-A0A1J4X3F8-F1
#
_cell.length_a   1.000
_cell.length_b   1.000
_cell.length_c   1.000
_cell.angle_alpha   90.00
_cell.angle_beta   90.00
_cell.angle_gamma   90.00
#
_symmetry.space_group_name_H-M   'P 1'
#
loop_
_entity.id
_entity.type
_entity.pdbx_description
1 polymer ?
#
loop_
_entity_poly.entity_id
_entity_poly.type
_entity_poly.pdbx_seq_one_letter_code
_entity_poly.pdbx_strand_id
1 'polypeptide(L)'
;MESSIYKEKWREICFILSESVKDNISEKEFEHQVVRALGVLGWREYKGEIERQHSIPIGRQGILKPDLVVYSAEKNALIAIEVKRPQEDLSRDDSISQLKSYMRQLKADFGFLIGNQVRVYYDGNLNPQTDPLHIYTIQLFTDETDGITFTELFEKGNFLSKSYLPILENIIRKYNTKQETEKLRNILLSEETRIKILAFLEKEFADYDSDLFVAVMSGLKLSIRTNLSEQPLQQVGINSTDKSSRYLRRSAKPNDPIDFKSSGKTYSLTELRDMNLGKQDKPELLTIRGNDFDVKNWTDIDKIFVKWLIENNFLNKDHLPIHSYSGKEKFFINFSKQHKRSKYDGQWSLVVEGFYVDSKYNADGHKKNILKTLEDLKMEDLDLKIKFR
;
A
#
# COMPACT_ATOMS: atom_id res chain seq x y z
N MET A 1 20.70 8.57 20.37
CA MET A 1 21.36 7.28 20.69
C MET A 1 20.37 6.12 20.64
N GLU A 2 19.16 6.25 21.22
CA GLU A 2 18.14 5.19 21.21
C GLU A 2 17.68 4.76 19.80
N SER A 3 17.44 5.68 18.86
CA SER A 3 17.08 5.31 17.48
C SER A 3 18.12 4.39 16.80
N SER A 4 19.40 4.47 17.20
CA SER A 4 20.45 3.59 16.68
C SER A 4 20.32 2.14 17.18
N ILE A 5 19.78 1.91 18.39
CA ILE A 5 19.65 0.56 18.94
C ILE A 5 18.53 -0.21 18.26
N TYR A 6 17.39 0.45 18.00
CA TYR A 6 16.26 -0.17 17.29
C TYR A 6 16.59 -0.42 15.83
N LYS A 7 17.42 0.44 15.23
CA LYS A 7 17.96 0.20 13.89
C LYS A 7 18.83 -1.04 13.81
N GLU A 8 19.73 -1.25 14.77
CA GLU A 8 20.56 -2.47 14.83
C GLU A 8 19.72 -3.73 15.10
N LYS A 9 18.76 -3.66 16.03
CA LYS A 9 17.81 -4.76 16.26
C LYS A 9 16.99 -5.08 15.01
N TRP A 10 16.52 -4.08 14.28
CA TRP A 10 15.79 -4.28 13.02
C TRP A 10 16.65 -4.97 11.96
N ARG A 11 17.93 -4.56 11.83
CA ARG A 11 18.89 -5.21 10.94
C ARG A 11 19.08 -6.68 11.27
N GLU A 12 19.18 -7.01 12.56
CA GLU A 12 19.27 -8.40 13.02
C GLU A 12 17.98 -9.17 12.67
N ILE A 13 16.80 -8.57 12.84
CA ILE A 13 15.53 -9.16 12.44
C ILE A 13 15.48 -9.41 10.92
N CYS A 14 15.89 -8.46 10.08
CA CYS A 14 16.00 -8.64 8.63
C CYS A 14 16.96 -9.78 8.26
N PHE A 15 18.09 -9.86 8.95
CA PHE A 15 19.03 -10.96 8.73
C PHE A 15 18.40 -12.33 9.06
N ILE A 16 17.69 -12.43 10.18
CA ILE A 16 17.05 -13.67 10.63
C ILE A 16 15.90 -14.08 9.71
N LEU A 17 15.05 -13.14 9.29
CA LEU A 17 13.80 -13.41 8.57
C LEU A 17 13.94 -13.37 7.05
N SER A 18 15.05 -12.84 6.52
CA SER A 18 15.27 -12.71 5.07
C SER A 18 16.65 -13.18 4.66
N GLU A 19 17.73 -12.55 5.12
CA GLU A 19 19.07 -12.77 4.52
C GLU A 19 19.66 -14.16 4.81
N SER A 20 19.37 -14.73 5.99
CA SER A 20 19.86 -16.06 6.39
C SER A 20 18.92 -17.20 6.00
N VAL A 21 17.79 -16.88 5.37
CA VAL A 21 16.76 -17.85 5.02
C VAL A 21 17.10 -18.53 3.70
N LYS A 22 17.10 -19.87 3.72
CA LYS A 22 17.35 -20.69 2.53
C LYS A 22 16.15 -20.70 1.60
N ASP A 23 16.41 -20.84 0.30
CA ASP A 23 15.36 -21.12 -0.69
C ASP A 23 14.60 -22.40 -0.31
N ASN A 24 13.27 -22.36 -0.39
CA ASN A 24 12.35 -23.45 -0.05
C ASN A 24 12.37 -23.89 1.43
N ILE A 25 12.74 -23.00 2.36
CA ILE A 25 12.56 -23.25 3.80
C ILE A 25 11.11 -23.70 4.11
N SER A 26 10.96 -24.71 4.96
CA SER A 26 9.64 -25.14 5.41
C SER A 26 9.02 -24.09 6.35
N GLU A 27 7.68 -24.00 6.38
CA GLU A 27 6.97 -23.09 7.29
C GLU A 27 7.38 -23.31 8.76
N LYS A 28 7.49 -24.58 9.18
CA LYS A 28 7.95 -24.93 10.53
C LYS A 28 9.38 -24.46 10.80
N GLU A 29 10.30 -24.57 9.84
CA GLU A 29 11.68 -24.08 10.02
C GLU A 29 11.72 -22.55 10.04
N PHE A 30 10.87 -21.89 9.25
CA PHE A 30 10.73 -20.44 9.26
C PHE A 30 10.09 -19.93 10.56
N GLU A 31 9.13 -20.64 11.15
CA GLU A 31 8.58 -20.37 12.49
C GLU A 31 9.69 -20.31 13.56
N HIS A 32 10.73 -21.16 13.47
CA HIS A 32 11.88 -21.06 14.37
C HIS A 32 12.67 -19.75 14.18
N GLN A 33 12.79 -19.25 12.94
CA GLN A 33 13.40 -17.94 12.69
C GLN A 33 12.55 -16.81 13.27
N VAL A 34 11.22 -16.91 13.17
CA VAL A 34 10.29 -15.95 13.80
C VAL A 34 10.49 -15.91 15.31
N VAL A 35 10.60 -17.07 15.98
CA VAL A 35 10.90 -17.11 17.44
C VAL A 35 12.25 -16.46 17.76
N ARG A 36 13.27 -16.65 16.92
CA ARG A 36 14.57 -15.97 17.09
C ARG A 36 14.44 -14.45 16.94
N ALA A 37 13.67 -13.98 15.95
CA ALA A 37 13.41 -12.55 15.74
C ALA A 37 12.64 -11.92 16.92
N LEU A 38 11.64 -12.61 17.49
CA LEU A 38 10.99 -12.21 18.73
C LEU A 38 11.97 -12.13 19.91
N GLY A 39 12.99 -13.00 19.92
CA GLY A 39 14.10 -12.96 20.85
C GLY A 39 14.92 -11.66 20.80
N VAL A 40 15.11 -11.08 19.61
CA VAL A 40 15.77 -9.77 19.41
C VAL A 40 14.94 -8.64 20.04
N LEU A 41 13.61 -8.74 19.98
CA LEU A 41 12.67 -7.84 20.65
C LEU A 41 12.61 -8.05 22.17
N GLY A 42 13.28 -9.07 22.71
CA GLY A 42 13.39 -9.32 24.15
C GLY A 42 12.41 -10.37 24.71
N TRP A 43 11.57 -10.98 23.87
CA TRP A 43 10.64 -12.04 24.25
C TRP A 43 11.35 -13.40 24.35
N ARG A 44 11.06 -14.18 25.40
CA ARG A 44 11.79 -15.42 25.68
C ARG A 44 10.88 -16.65 25.77
N GLU A 45 11.08 -17.59 24.86
CA GLU A 45 10.39 -18.89 24.85
C GLU A 45 10.61 -19.70 26.14
N TYR A 46 11.85 -19.77 26.65
CA TYR A 46 12.16 -20.53 27.88
C TYR A 46 11.49 -19.96 29.15
N LYS A 47 11.04 -18.70 29.11
CA LYS A 47 10.26 -18.07 30.18
C LYS A 47 8.76 -18.29 30.01
N GLY A 48 8.34 -19.01 28.96
CA GLY A 48 6.94 -19.19 28.60
C GLY A 48 6.27 -17.91 28.10
N GLU A 49 7.05 -16.93 27.61
CA GLU A 49 6.53 -15.68 27.05
C GLU A 49 6.15 -15.84 25.57
N ILE A 50 6.70 -16.86 24.90
CA ILE A 50 6.34 -17.27 23.55
C ILE A 50 5.87 -18.72 23.67
N GLU A 51 4.67 -19.02 23.19
CA GLU A 51 4.14 -20.37 23.11
C GLU A 51 3.90 -20.71 21.64
N ARG A 52 4.37 -21.89 21.22
CA ARG A 52 4.10 -22.41 19.90
C ARG A 52 2.82 -23.21 19.91
N GLN A 53 2.06 -23.15 18.82
CA GLN A 53 1.07 -24.17 18.52
C GLN A 53 0.00 -24.32 19.62
N HIS A 54 -0.35 -23.21 20.27
CA HIS A 54 -1.31 -23.16 21.37
C HIS A 54 -2.68 -23.66 20.90
N SER A 55 -3.25 -24.66 21.58
CA SER A 55 -4.51 -25.28 21.15
C SER A 55 -5.69 -24.65 21.86
N ILE A 56 -6.53 -23.93 21.09
CA ILE A 56 -7.71 -23.22 21.57
C ILE A 56 -8.95 -24.07 21.22
N PRO A 57 -9.64 -24.64 22.21
CA PRO A 57 -10.88 -25.37 21.94
C PRO A 57 -12.00 -24.40 21.53
N ILE A 58 -12.66 -24.66 20.40
CA ILE A 58 -13.84 -23.91 19.96
C ILE A 58 -15.07 -24.81 19.98
N GLY A 59 -15.86 -24.63 21.03
CA GLY A 59 -17.13 -25.35 21.22
C GLY A 59 -16.95 -26.87 21.08
N ARG A 60 -17.87 -27.51 20.34
CA ARG A 60 -17.86 -28.96 20.10
C ARG A 60 -17.20 -29.39 18.78
N GLN A 61 -16.73 -28.46 17.95
CA GLN A 61 -16.44 -28.75 16.53
C GLN A 61 -15.01 -28.42 16.03
N GLY A 62 -14.10 -27.88 16.85
CA GLY A 62 -12.74 -27.67 16.38
C GLY A 62 -11.73 -27.20 17.42
N ILE A 63 -10.46 -27.30 17.05
CA ILE A 63 -9.31 -26.73 17.76
C ILE A 63 -8.68 -25.71 16.83
N LEU A 64 -8.58 -24.45 17.26
CA LEU A 64 -7.74 -23.47 16.61
C LEU A 64 -6.32 -23.57 17.14
N LYS A 65 -5.35 -23.37 16.26
CA LYS A 65 -3.96 -23.55 16.59
C LYS A 65 -3.11 -22.47 15.92
N PRO A 66 -3.01 -21.26 16.51
CA PRO A 66 -2.05 -20.26 16.06
C PRO A 66 -0.64 -20.83 16.08
N ASP A 67 0.20 -20.38 15.15
CA ASP A 67 1.60 -20.80 15.08
C ASP A 67 2.35 -20.35 16.32
N LEU A 68 2.23 -19.08 16.70
CA LEU A 68 2.84 -18.53 17.91
C LEU A 68 1.89 -17.58 18.65
N VAL A 69 2.02 -17.54 19.97
CA VAL A 69 1.37 -16.56 20.83
C VAL A 69 2.39 -15.97 21.79
N VAL A 70 2.40 -14.64 21.90
CA VAL A 70 3.19 -13.91 22.91
C VAL A 70 2.30 -13.59 24.11
N TYR A 71 2.79 -13.90 25.31
CA TYR A 71 2.06 -13.72 26.56
C TYR A 71 2.71 -12.70 27.49
N SER A 72 1.89 -12.05 28.31
CA SER A 72 2.34 -11.31 29.48
C SER A 72 2.83 -12.26 30.59
N ALA A 73 3.45 -11.69 31.64
CA ALA A 73 3.79 -12.44 32.84
C ALA A 73 2.57 -13.09 33.52
N GLU A 74 1.39 -12.48 33.36
CA GLU A 74 0.09 -12.94 33.88
C GLU A 74 -0.62 -13.93 32.95
N LYS A 75 0.03 -14.37 31.86
CA LYS A 75 -0.52 -15.28 30.84
C LYS A 75 -1.72 -14.72 30.06
N ASN A 76 -1.84 -13.40 29.98
CA ASN A 76 -2.73 -12.75 29.03
C ASN A 76 -2.08 -12.75 27.63
N ALA A 77 -2.82 -13.17 26.60
CA ALA A 77 -2.32 -13.16 25.23
C ALA A 77 -2.17 -11.71 24.75
N LEU A 78 -0.97 -11.34 24.33
CA LEU A 78 -0.63 -9.99 23.89
C LEU A 78 -0.62 -9.89 22.36
N ILE A 79 -0.01 -10.90 21.71
CA ILE A 79 0.20 -10.92 20.26
C ILE A 79 -0.11 -12.34 19.75
N ALA A 80 -1.05 -12.45 18.83
CA ALA A 80 -1.24 -13.66 18.03
C ALA A 80 -0.39 -13.58 16.76
N ILE A 81 0.27 -14.67 16.36
CA ILE A 81 1.17 -14.65 15.22
C ILE A 81 0.86 -15.84 14.32
N GLU A 82 0.65 -15.53 13.04
CA GLU A 82 0.54 -16.49 11.95
C GLU A 82 1.80 -16.39 11.07
N VAL A 83 2.39 -17.53 10.77
CA VAL A 83 3.61 -17.64 9.98
C VAL A 83 3.27 -18.31 8.65
N LYS A 84 3.76 -17.73 7.55
CA LYS A 84 3.72 -18.34 6.23
C LYS A 84 5.13 -18.43 5.67
N ARG A 85 5.30 -19.27 4.66
CA ARG A 85 6.59 -19.36 3.98
C ARG A 85 6.97 -18.00 3.38
N PRO A 86 8.27 -17.65 3.35
CA PRO A 86 8.73 -16.40 2.76
C PRO A 86 8.28 -16.20 1.30
N GLN A 87 8.10 -17.27 0.54
CA GLN A 87 7.68 -17.19 -0.86
C GLN A 87 6.17 -16.99 -1.04
N GLU A 88 5.37 -17.10 0.03
CA GLU A 88 3.92 -16.99 -0.06
C GLU A 88 3.43 -15.54 -0.09
N ASP A 89 2.30 -15.35 -0.78
CA ASP A 89 1.63 -14.06 -0.82
C ASP A 89 0.77 -13.87 0.44
N LEU A 90 1.24 -13.00 1.34
CA LEU A 90 0.52 -12.66 2.57
C LEU A 90 -0.75 -11.83 2.35
N SER A 91 -1.08 -11.46 1.10
CA SER A 91 -2.34 -10.78 0.77
C SER A 91 -3.55 -11.71 0.67
N ARG A 92 -3.34 -13.03 0.75
CA ARG A 92 -4.46 -13.98 0.69
C ARG A 92 -5.39 -13.83 1.90
N ASP A 93 -6.68 -13.81 1.62
CA ASP A 93 -7.74 -13.63 2.62
C ASP A 93 -7.80 -14.76 3.65
N ASP A 94 -7.35 -15.97 3.31
CA ASP A 94 -7.37 -17.13 4.21
C ASP A 94 -6.40 -16.94 5.40
N SER A 95 -5.15 -16.56 5.14
CA SER A 95 -4.15 -16.28 6.19
C SER A 95 -4.59 -15.14 7.09
N ILE A 96 -5.17 -14.08 6.52
CA ILE A 96 -5.68 -12.94 7.28
C ILE A 96 -6.88 -13.39 8.13
N SER A 97 -7.80 -14.17 7.57
CA SER A 97 -8.98 -14.68 8.28
C SER A 97 -8.59 -15.61 9.45
N GLN A 98 -7.56 -16.45 9.27
CA GLN A 98 -7.00 -17.28 10.32
C GLN A 98 -6.45 -16.41 11.46
N LEU A 99 -5.59 -15.44 11.15
CA LEU A 99 -5.03 -14.52 12.15
C LEU A 99 -6.14 -13.76 12.91
N LYS A 100 -7.14 -13.21 12.20
CA LYS A 100 -8.30 -12.54 12.82
C LYS A 100 -9.03 -13.44 13.79
N SER A 101 -9.21 -14.72 13.44
CA SER A 101 -9.85 -15.70 14.31
C SER A 101 -9.03 -15.92 15.58
N TYR A 102 -7.71 -16.09 15.47
CA TYR A 102 -6.84 -16.26 16.62
C TYR A 102 -6.84 -15.05 17.56
N MET A 103 -6.72 -13.83 17.00
CA MET A 103 -6.76 -12.59 17.79
C MET A 103 -8.04 -12.51 18.64
N ARG A 104 -9.21 -12.75 18.04
CA ARG A 104 -10.50 -12.68 18.74
C ARG A 104 -10.66 -13.73 19.82
N GLN A 105 -10.28 -14.97 19.54
CA GLN A 105 -10.43 -16.08 20.49
C GLN A 105 -9.48 -15.94 21.68
N LEU A 106 -8.26 -15.45 21.43
CA LEU A 106 -7.28 -15.17 22.48
C LEU A 106 -7.49 -13.83 23.19
N LYS A 107 -8.32 -12.95 22.61
CA LYS A 107 -8.43 -11.53 23.00
C LYS A 107 -7.07 -10.81 22.97
N ALA A 108 -6.26 -11.13 21.97
CA ALA A 108 -4.97 -10.48 21.75
C ALA A 108 -5.17 -9.17 21.00
N ASP A 109 -4.67 -8.07 21.57
CA ASP A 109 -4.78 -6.73 20.98
C ASP A 109 -4.03 -6.62 19.65
N PHE A 110 -2.96 -7.40 19.46
CA PHE A 110 -2.14 -7.35 18.25
C PHE A 110 -2.07 -8.70 17.53
N GLY A 111 -1.96 -8.62 16.21
CA GLY A 111 -1.79 -9.78 15.34
C GLY A 111 -0.68 -9.55 14.33
N PHE A 112 0.25 -10.49 14.20
CA PHE A 112 1.29 -10.45 13.16
C PHE A 112 1.08 -11.55 12.14
N LEU A 113 1.14 -11.19 10.86
CA LEU A 113 1.26 -12.14 9.76
C LEU A 113 2.66 -11.99 9.15
N ILE A 114 3.47 -13.04 9.24
CA ILE A 114 4.91 -12.98 8.91
C ILE A 114 5.25 -13.95 7.77
N GLY A 115 5.92 -13.44 6.74
CA GLY A 115 6.38 -14.17 5.55
C GLY A 115 7.50 -13.38 4.85
N ASN A 116 7.33 -13.03 3.57
CA ASN A 116 8.23 -12.07 2.87
C ASN A 116 8.23 -10.66 3.46
N GLN A 117 7.23 -10.33 4.26
CA GLN A 117 7.03 -9.05 4.92
C GLN A 117 6.36 -9.31 6.28
N VAL A 118 6.35 -8.29 7.14
CA VAL A 118 5.60 -8.32 8.40
C VAL A 118 4.35 -7.46 8.23
N ARG A 119 3.17 -8.04 8.44
CA ARG A 119 1.92 -7.29 8.51
C ARG A 119 1.43 -7.25 9.94
N VAL A 120 1.07 -6.06 10.41
CA VAL A 120 0.64 -5.82 11.78
C VAL A 120 -0.81 -5.39 11.80
N TYR A 121 -1.59 -6.06 12.65
CA TYR A 121 -3.01 -5.80 12.88
C TYR A 121 -3.23 -5.44 14.35
N TYR A 122 -4.25 -4.61 14.59
CA TYR A 122 -4.67 -4.18 15.92
C TYR A 122 -6.19 -4.37 16.09
N ASP A 123 -6.60 -5.02 17.18
CA ASP A 123 -7.99 -5.29 17.54
C ASP A 123 -8.32 -4.95 19.01
N GLY A 124 -7.49 -4.13 19.64
CA GLY A 124 -7.73 -3.66 21.01
C GLY A 124 -8.77 -2.54 21.09
N ASN A 125 -8.99 -2.04 22.31
CA ASN A 125 -10.08 -1.10 22.65
C ASN A 125 -10.10 0.22 21.86
N LEU A 126 -8.99 0.63 21.24
CA LEU A 126 -8.98 1.84 20.41
C LEU A 126 -9.52 1.59 18.99
N ASN A 127 -9.69 0.32 18.57
CA ASN A 127 -10.21 -0.03 17.26
C ASN A 127 -11.72 0.28 17.20
N PRO A 128 -12.16 1.23 16.37
CA PRO A 128 -13.57 1.58 16.25
C PRO A 128 -14.33 0.63 15.32
N GLN A 129 -13.64 -0.32 14.69
CA GLN A 129 -14.19 -1.26 13.72
C GLN A 129 -14.46 -2.62 14.36
N THR A 130 -15.33 -3.41 13.72
CA THR A 130 -15.58 -4.80 14.13
C THR A 130 -14.43 -5.74 13.77
N ASP A 131 -13.65 -5.38 12.75
CA ASP A 131 -12.54 -6.16 12.23
C ASP A 131 -11.19 -5.57 12.66
N PRO A 132 -10.16 -6.42 12.88
CA PRO A 132 -8.82 -5.93 13.20
C PRO A 132 -8.31 -4.94 12.15
N LEU A 133 -7.83 -3.80 12.63
CA LEU A 133 -7.26 -2.73 11.80
C LEU A 133 -5.85 -3.11 11.36
N HIS A 134 -5.61 -3.11 10.05
CA HIS A 134 -4.27 -3.24 9.50
C HIS A 134 -3.48 -1.93 9.66
N ILE A 135 -2.39 -1.95 10.44
CA ILE A 135 -1.63 -0.75 10.79
C ILE A 135 -0.27 -0.63 10.09
N TYR A 136 0.40 -1.74 9.76
CA TYR A 136 1.69 -1.73 9.06
C TYR A 136 1.84 -2.89 8.08
N THR A 137 2.43 -2.62 6.91
CA THR A 137 3.06 -3.61 6.04
C THR A 137 4.55 -3.25 5.92
N ILE A 138 5.41 -4.10 6.48
CA ILE A 138 6.83 -3.80 6.64
C ILE A 138 7.64 -4.75 5.76
N GLN A 139 8.36 -4.20 4.79
CA GLN A 139 9.30 -4.97 3.99
C GLN A 139 10.55 -5.31 4.81
N LEU A 140 11.11 -6.51 4.63
CA LEU A 140 12.31 -6.96 5.36
C LEU A 140 13.59 -6.37 4.78
N PHE A 141 13.70 -5.04 4.77
CA PHE A 141 14.90 -4.30 4.38
C PHE A 141 15.52 -3.56 5.58
N THR A 142 16.84 -3.59 5.68
CA THR A 142 17.61 -3.11 6.85
C THR A 142 17.46 -1.63 7.19
N ASP A 143 17.05 -0.80 6.23
CA ASP A 143 16.84 0.65 6.41
C ASP A 143 15.35 1.06 6.32
N GLU A 144 14.41 0.10 6.42
CA GLU A 144 12.97 0.37 6.43
C GLU A 144 12.54 1.12 7.69
N THR A 145 12.01 2.33 7.55
CA THR A 145 11.64 3.20 8.67
C THR A 145 10.50 2.62 9.51
N ASP A 146 9.54 1.96 8.86
CA ASP A 146 8.45 1.29 9.56
C ASP A 146 8.96 0.08 10.35
N GLY A 147 10.02 -0.57 9.87
CA GLY A 147 10.68 -1.68 10.57
C GLY A 147 11.44 -1.24 11.82
N ILE A 148 12.12 -0.09 11.75
CA ILE A 148 12.75 0.53 12.93
C ILE A 148 11.68 0.91 13.96
N THR A 149 10.59 1.54 13.51
CA THR A 149 9.45 1.91 14.37
C THR A 149 8.80 0.69 14.99
N PHE A 150 8.56 -0.37 14.22
CA PHE A 150 8.07 -1.65 14.71
C PHE A 150 8.97 -2.21 15.80
N THR A 151 10.28 -2.19 15.57
CA THR A 151 11.26 -2.69 16.54
C THR A 151 11.24 -1.90 17.84
N GLU A 152 11.07 -0.57 17.76
CA GLU A 152 10.90 0.28 18.94
C GLU A 152 9.59 -0.02 19.68
N LEU A 153 8.47 -0.17 18.97
CA LEU A 153 7.14 -0.36 19.56
C LEU A 153 6.97 -1.73 20.22
N PHE A 154 7.51 -2.78 19.60
CA PHE A 154 7.33 -4.17 20.02
C PHE A 154 8.54 -4.73 20.78
N GLU A 155 9.55 -3.91 21.03
CA GLU A 155 10.54 -4.18 22.07
C GLU A 155 9.82 -4.38 23.40
N LYS A 156 10.12 -5.47 24.09
CA LYS A 156 9.35 -5.93 25.25
C LYS A 156 9.16 -4.86 26.33
N GLY A 157 10.20 -4.12 26.69
CA GLY A 157 10.12 -3.06 27.69
C GLY A 157 9.14 -1.97 27.26
N ASN A 158 9.30 -1.46 26.03
CA ASN A 158 8.43 -0.43 25.46
C ASN A 158 6.99 -0.90 25.26
N PHE A 159 6.81 -2.15 24.82
CA PHE A 159 5.51 -2.74 24.59
C PHE A 159 4.75 -2.89 25.91
N LEU A 160 5.40 -3.41 26.95
CA LEU A 160 4.79 -3.57 28.27
C LEU A 160 4.52 -2.23 28.97
N SER A 161 5.34 -1.19 28.73
CA SER A 161 5.05 0.18 29.17
C SER A 161 3.99 0.89 28.32
N LYS A 162 3.44 0.22 27.30
CA LYS A 162 2.43 0.76 26.38
C LYS A 162 2.89 2.01 25.62
N SER A 163 4.19 2.10 25.32
CA SER A 163 4.77 3.23 24.56
C SER A 163 4.19 3.35 23.13
N TYR A 164 3.51 2.30 22.65
CA TYR A 164 2.80 2.33 21.37
C TYR A 164 1.53 3.18 21.37
N LEU A 165 0.94 3.53 22.53
CA LEU A 165 -0.36 4.20 22.60
C LEU A 165 -0.42 5.52 21.81
N PRO A 166 0.53 6.48 21.95
CA PRO A 166 0.44 7.74 21.21
C PRO A 166 0.56 7.56 19.69
N ILE A 167 1.39 6.60 19.26
CA ILE A 167 1.57 6.30 17.83
C ILE A 167 0.29 5.65 17.29
N LEU A 168 -0.27 4.70 18.03
CA LEU A 168 -1.49 3.99 17.66
C LEU A 168 -2.70 4.93 17.60
N GLU A 169 -2.87 5.82 18.59
CA GLU A 169 -3.91 6.86 18.57
C GLU A 169 -3.81 7.74 17.33
N ASN A 170 -2.60 8.12 16.93
CA ASN A 170 -2.40 8.90 15.71
C ASN A 170 -2.76 8.12 14.45
N ILE A 171 -2.40 6.82 14.38
CA ILE A 171 -2.77 5.94 13.26
C ILE A 171 -4.28 5.81 13.16
N ILE A 172 -4.95 5.52 14.28
CA ILE A 172 -6.40 5.33 14.35
C ILE A 172 -7.13 6.64 14.05
N ARG A 173 -6.65 7.78 14.58
CA ARG A 173 -7.22 9.09 14.25
C ARG A 173 -7.14 9.36 12.76
N LYS A 174 -5.97 9.16 12.12
CA LYS A 174 -5.81 9.34 10.67
C LYS A 174 -6.74 8.41 9.89
N TYR A 175 -6.88 7.16 10.32
CA TYR A 175 -7.81 6.20 9.73
C TYR A 175 -9.26 6.69 9.83
N ASN A 176 -9.71 7.09 11.01
CA ASN A 176 -11.06 7.59 11.26
C ASN A 176 -11.35 8.86 10.44
N THR A 177 -10.44 9.84 10.47
CA THR A 177 -10.57 11.06 9.66
C THR A 177 -10.71 10.73 8.17
N LYS A 178 -9.98 9.72 7.67
CA LYS A 178 -10.11 9.28 6.29
C LYS A 178 -11.50 8.66 6.04
N GLN A 179 -11.97 7.78 6.90
CA GLN A 179 -13.28 7.14 6.76
C GLN A 179 -14.43 8.16 6.86
N GLU A 180 -14.36 9.09 7.81
CA GLU A 180 -15.33 10.17 7.99
C GLU A 180 -15.33 11.12 6.80
N THR A 181 -14.15 11.47 6.28
CA THR A 181 -14.02 12.27 5.04
C THR A 181 -14.69 11.57 3.86
N GLU A 182 -14.43 10.29 3.63
CA GLU A 182 -15.08 9.54 2.53
C GLU A 182 -16.59 9.41 2.75
N LYS A 183 -17.03 9.16 3.99
CA LYS A 183 -18.46 9.10 4.32
C LYS A 183 -19.15 10.43 4.05
N LEU A 184 -18.58 11.54 4.52
CA LEU A 184 -19.11 12.88 4.29
C LEU A 184 -19.10 13.22 2.80
N ARG A 185 -18.02 12.89 2.08
CA ARG A 185 -17.93 13.07 0.63
C ARG A 185 -19.05 12.31 -0.08
N ASN A 186 -19.29 11.04 0.26
CA ASN A 186 -20.37 10.25 -0.33
C ASN A 186 -21.75 10.84 -0.02
N ILE A 187 -21.96 11.37 1.19
CA ILE A 187 -23.19 12.08 1.54
C ILE A 187 -23.34 13.34 0.67
N LEU A 188 -22.30 14.14 0.52
CA LEU A 188 -22.35 15.37 -0.28
C LEU A 188 -22.55 15.12 -1.78
N LEU A 189 -22.02 14.02 -2.30
CA LEU A 189 -22.19 13.58 -3.69
C LEU A 189 -23.51 12.81 -3.93
N SER A 190 -24.25 12.50 -2.87
CA SER A 190 -25.48 11.73 -2.99
C SER A 190 -26.61 12.51 -3.65
N GLU A 191 -27.51 11.75 -4.28
CA GLU A 191 -28.74 12.28 -4.86
C GLU A 191 -29.64 12.95 -3.82
N GLU A 192 -29.66 12.45 -2.58
CA GLU A 192 -30.42 13.05 -1.49
C GLU A 192 -29.94 14.48 -1.18
N THR A 193 -28.62 14.70 -1.15
CA THR A 193 -28.05 16.04 -0.96
C THR A 193 -28.37 16.94 -2.16
N ARG A 194 -28.36 16.40 -3.39
CA ARG A 194 -28.77 17.14 -4.58
C ARG A 194 -30.21 17.65 -4.47
N ILE A 195 -31.13 16.79 -4.04
CA ILE A 195 -32.54 17.15 -3.80
C ILE A 195 -32.64 18.24 -2.72
N LYS A 196 -31.90 18.10 -1.61
CA LYS A 196 -31.88 19.12 -0.54
C LYS A 196 -31.39 20.48 -1.03
N ILE A 197 -30.38 20.51 -1.91
CA ILE A 197 -29.87 21.75 -2.50
C ILE A 197 -30.90 22.38 -3.43
N LEU A 198 -31.57 21.58 -4.28
CA LEU A 198 -32.65 22.11 -5.13
C LEU A 198 -33.79 22.68 -4.30
N ALA A 199 -34.25 21.97 -3.28
CA ALA A 199 -35.29 22.45 -2.37
C ALA A 199 -34.85 23.70 -1.59
N PHE A 200 -33.56 23.84 -1.29
CA PHE A 200 -33.00 25.06 -0.71
C PHE A 200 -33.07 26.22 -1.71
N LEU A 201 -32.67 26.01 -2.97
CA LEU A 201 -32.74 27.04 -4.01
C LEU A 201 -34.18 27.47 -4.30
N GLU A 202 -35.14 26.54 -4.38
CA GLU A 202 -36.56 26.87 -4.53
C GLU A 202 -37.08 27.79 -3.42
N LYS A 203 -36.64 27.55 -2.18
CA LYS A 203 -37.00 28.40 -1.04
C LYS A 203 -36.31 29.75 -1.07
N GLU A 204 -35.03 29.79 -1.43
CA GLU A 204 -34.24 31.03 -1.48
C GLU A 204 -34.75 31.99 -2.55
N PHE A 205 -35.28 31.46 -3.66
CA PHE A 205 -35.82 32.23 -4.78
C PHE A 205 -37.36 32.26 -4.79
N ALA A 206 -38.01 32.14 -3.63
CA ALA A 206 -39.46 32.11 -3.50
C ALA A 206 -40.20 33.40 -3.95
N ASP A 207 -39.47 34.52 -4.11
CA ASP A 207 -40.00 35.78 -4.65
C ASP A 207 -40.30 35.71 -6.17
N TYR A 208 -39.79 34.69 -6.85
CA TYR A 208 -40.09 34.43 -8.26
C TYR A 208 -41.27 33.47 -8.41
N ASP A 209 -41.99 33.59 -9.52
CA ASP A 209 -43.02 32.63 -9.89
C ASP A 209 -42.45 31.21 -9.99
N SER A 210 -43.15 30.23 -9.40
CA SER A 210 -42.68 28.85 -9.28
C SER A 210 -42.49 28.18 -10.65
N ASP A 211 -43.38 28.46 -11.62
CA ASP A 211 -43.29 27.88 -12.96
C ASP A 211 -42.11 28.50 -13.73
N LEU A 212 -41.86 29.81 -13.52
CA LEU A 212 -40.68 30.48 -14.06
C LEU A 212 -39.38 29.90 -13.49
N PHE A 213 -39.31 29.66 -12.18
CA PHE A 213 -38.14 29.06 -11.53
C PHE A 213 -37.86 27.66 -12.09
N VAL A 214 -38.89 26.80 -12.19
CA VAL A 214 -38.77 25.44 -12.75
C VAL A 214 -38.31 25.49 -14.20
N ALA A 215 -38.87 26.39 -15.02
CA ALA A 215 -38.46 26.57 -16.41
C ALA A 215 -36.99 26.95 -16.54
N VAL A 216 -36.51 27.90 -15.72
CA VAL A 216 -35.10 28.31 -15.70
C VAL A 216 -34.20 27.15 -15.23
N MET A 217 -34.55 26.49 -14.13
CA MET A 217 -33.76 25.40 -13.57
C MET A 217 -33.67 24.18 -14.50
N SER A 218 -34.70 23.92 -15.32
CA SER A 218 -34.68 22.84 -16.32
C SER A 218 -33.58 23.00 -17.38
N GLY A 219 -33.13 24.24 -17.62
CA GLY A 219 -32.03 24.56 -18.53
C GLY A 219 -30.65 24.55 -17.85
N LEU A 220 -30.58 24.36 -16.53
CA LEU A 220 -29.34 24.43 -15.75
C LEU A 220 -28.91 23.06 -15.25
N LYS A 221 -27.60 22.81 -15.25
CA LYS A 221 -27.00 21.60 -14.67
C LYS A 221 -26.23 21.96 -13.41
N LEU A 222 -26.74 21.51 -12.26
CA LEU A 222 -26.03 21.59 -10.98
C LEU A 222 -25.32 20.27 -10.68
N SER A 223 -24.01 20.31 -10.43
CA SER A 223 -23.25 19.12 -10.01
C SER A 223 -22.19 19.48 -8.98
N ILE A 224 -22.18 18.79 -7.83
CA ILE A 224 -21.04 18.78 -6.90
C ILE A 224 -20.04 17.75 -7.41
N ARG A 225 -18.77 18.12 -7.45
CA ARG A 225 -17.68 17.24 -7.89
C ARG A 225 -16.51 17.37 -6.93
N THR A 226 -15.73 16.31 -6.80
CA THR A 226 -14.47 16.33 -6.07
C THR A 226 -13.42 17.09 -6.87
N ASN A 227 -12.73 18.05 -6.24
CA ASN A 227 -11.51 18.62 -6.79
C ASN A 227 -10.37 17.63 -6.54
N LEU A 228 -9.79 17.06 -7.60
CA LEU A 228 -8.67 16.10 -7.52
C LEU A 228 -7.32 16.80 -7.26
N SER A 229 -7.27 17.68 -6.26
CA SER A 229 -6.07 18.39 -5.82
C SER A 229 -5.95 18.36 -4.29
N GLU A 230 -5.78 17.18 -3.71
CA GLU A 230 -5.22 17.05 -2.36
C GLU A 230 -4.06 16.07 -2.40
N GLN A 231 -2.87 16.61 -2.21
CA GLN A 231 -1.66 15.84 -2.00
C GLN A 231 -1.78 15.00 -0.72
N PRO A 232 -1.26 13.76 -0.69
CA PRO A 232 -1.02 13.09 0.58
C PRO A 232 -0.02 13.91 1.40
N LEU A 233 -0.43 14.26 2.62
CA LEU A 233 0.34 14.94 3.66
C LEU A 233 1.83 14.55 3.65
N GLN A 234 2.67 15.56 3.44
CA GLN A 234 4.12 15.49 3.55
C GLN A 234 4.52 14.88 4.91
N GLN A 235 5.29 13.80 4.88
CA GLN A 235 6.17 13.46 5.99
C GLN A 235 7.22 14.57 6.08
N VAL A 236 7.26 15.23 7.24
CA VAL A 236 8.26 16.24 7.59
C VAL A 236 9.62 15.55 7.70
N GLY A 237 10.43 15.67 6.65
CA GLY A 237 11.86 15.38 6.68
C GLY A 237 12.63 16.68 6.93
N ILE A 238 13.19 16.82 8.12
CA ILE A 238 14.10 17.91 8.48
C ILE A 238 15.39 17.75 7.68
N ASN A 239 15.85 18.85 7.09
CA ASN A 239 17.11 18.99 6.38
C ASN A 239 18.31 18.49 7.20
N SER A 240 19.19 17.71 6.58
CA SER A 240 20.60 17.64 6.99
C SER A 240 21.52 17.77 5.78
N THR A 241 22.27 18.86 5.80
CA THR A 241 23.38 19.22 4.93
C THR A 241 24.60 18.30 5.12
N ASP A 242 25.20 17.95 3.98
CA ASP A 242 26.63 17.94 3.66
C ASP A 242 27.62 16.92 4.27
N LYS A 243 28.44 16.39 3.34
CA LYS A 243 29.80 15.81 3.42
C LYS A 243 30.09 14.37 3.92
N SER A 244 30.34 13.52 2.92
CA SER A 244 31.67 12.94 2.59
C SER A 244 32.38 11.98 3.56
N SER A 245 32.52 10.71 3.14
CA SER A 245 33.81 9.97 2.95
C SER A 245 33.51 8.51 2.56
N ARG A 246 33.71 8.09 1.31
CA ARG A 246 34.92 7.42 0.74
C ARG A 246 35.44 6.20 1.52
N TYR A 247 35.48 5.06 0.82
CA TYR A 247 36.37 3.86 0.87
C TYR A 247 35.53 2.58 0.75
N LEU A 248 35.83 1.53 -0.02
CA LEU A 248 36.83 1.25 -1.04
C LEU A 248 36.33 0.02 -1.83
N ARG A 249 36.61 0.05 -3.13
CA ARG A 249 36.67 -1.06 -4.11
C ARG A 249 36.63 -2.49 -3.57
N ARG A 250 35.81 -3.33 -4.22
CA ARG A 250 36.20 -4.72 -4.54
C ARG A 250 35.62 -5.19 -5.88
N SER A 251 36.55 -5.30 -6.84
CA SER A 251 36.71 -6.33 -7.89
C SER A 251 35.51 -6.74 -8.74
N ALA A 252 35.57 -6.31 -10.00
CA ALA A 252 34.81 -6.76 -11.15
C ALA A 252 34.97 -8.28 -11.45
N LYS A 253 33.89 -8.90 -11.93
CA LYS A 253 33.95 -10.04 -12.85
C LYS A 253 33.27 -9.63 -14.18
N PRO A 254 33.79 -10.07 -15.33
CA PRO A 254 33.34 -9.61 -16.64
C PRO A 254 32.22 -10.49 -17.18
N ASN A 255 31.04 -9.91 -17.36
CA ASN A 255 30.04 -10.19 -18.39
C ASN A 255 28.71 -9.59 -17.96
N ASP A 256 28.53 -8.29 -18.22
CA ASP A 256 27.19 -7.70 -18.33
C ASP A 256 27.13 -6.86 -19.60
N PRO A 257 26.01 -6.89 -20.35
CA PRO A 257 25.81 -6.06 -21.54
C PRO A 257 25.76 -4.58 -21.16
N ILE A 258 26.30 -3.75 -22.06
CA ILE A 258 26.41 -2.29 -22.03
C ILE A 258 25.28 -1.61 -21.24
N ASP A 259 25.64 -1.08 -20.06
CA ASP A 259 24.78 -0.31 -19.16
C ASP A 259 24.59 1.12 -19.71
N PHE A 260 23.42 1.40 -20.27
CA PHE A 260 23.04 2.76 -20.66
C PHE A 260 22.66 3.55 -19.40
N LYS A 261 23.53 4.50 -19.01
CA LYS A 261 23.20 5.48 -17.96
C LYS A 261 22.10 6.43 -18.46
N SER A 262 20.86 6.16 -18.04
CA SER A 262 19.67 6.98 -18.27
C SER A 262 19.58 8.20 -17.35
N SER A 263 20.42 8.31 -16.31
CA SER A 263 20.32 9.36 -15.30
C SER A 263 20.44 10.78 -15.87
N GLY A 264 19.46 11.63 -15.56
CA GLY A 264 19.39 13.03 -15.98
C GLY A 264 18.94 13.26 -17.42
N LYS A 265 18.64 12.19 -18.18
CA LYS A 265 18.20 12.29 -19.58
C LYS A 265 16.69 12.18 -19.71
N THR A 266 16.16 12.91 -20.69
CA THR A 266 14.76 12.85 -21.12
C THR A 266 14.65 12.01 -22.38
N TYR A 267 13.72 11.07 -22.40
CA TYR A 267 13.47 10.18 -23.52
C TYR A 267 12.03 10.34 -24.01
N SER A 268 11.86 10.45 -25.32
CA SER A 268 10.56 10.47 -25.99
C SER A 268 9.91 9.10 -26.05
N LEU A 269 8.61 9.07 -26.36
CA LEU A 269 7.86 7.83 -26.56
C LEU A 269 8.52 6.90 -27.60
N THR A 270 9.03 7.46 -28.69
CA THR A 270 9.73 6.70 -29.74
C THR A 270 11.01 6.07 -29.22
N GLU A 271 11.82 6.81 -28.47
CA GLU A 271 13.05 6.27 -27.87
C GLU A 271 12.74 5.22 -26.80
N LEU A 272 11.70 5.44 -26.00
CA LEU A 272 11.28 4.50 -24.95
C LEU A 272 10.87 3.13 -25.52
N ARG A 273 10.28 3.06 -26.72
CA ARG A 273 9.85 1.79 -27.34
C ARG A 273 10.98 0.77 -27.40
N ASP A 274 12.19 1.21 -27.72
CA ASP A 274 13.35 0.33 -27.92
C ASP A 274 14.23 0.17 -26.66
N MET A 275 13.94 0.89 -25.58
CA MET A 275 14.68 0.81 -24.32
C MET A 275 14.27 -0.39 -23.47
N ASN A 276 15.19 -0.96 -22.70
CA ASN A 276 14.87 -1.94 -21.65
C ASN A 276 15.17 -1.32 -20.27
N LEU A 277 14.14 -1.16 -19.45
CA LEU A 277 14.23 -0.40 -18.20
C LEU A 277 14.34 -1.32 -16.98
N GLY A 278 15.41 -1.12 -16.21
CA GLY A 278 15.72 -1.81 -14.97
C GLY A 278 15.30 -1.07 -13.70
N LYS A 279 15.71 -1.59 -12.54
CA LYS A 279 15.39 -1.01 -11.22
C LYS A 279 16.08 0.34 -10.97
N GLN A 280 17.15 0.62 -11.71
CA GLN A 280 17.92 1.86 -11.66
C GLN A 280 17.23 3.02 -12.39
N ASP A 281 16.34 2.74 -13.34
CA ASP A 281 15.66 3.73 -14.16
C ASP A 281 14.49 4.34 -13.38
N LYS A 282 14.81 5.30 -12.52
CA LYS A 282 13.83 5.97 -11.67
C LYS A 282 13.34 7.25 -12.33
N PRO A 283 12.04 7.38 -12.62
CA PRO A 283 11.53 8.59 -13.24
C PRO A 283 11.57 9.78 -12.28
N GLU A 284 11.75 10.95 -12.85
CA GLU A 284 11.73 12.26 -12.16
C GLU A 284 10.58 13.11 -12.67
N LEU A 285 10.39 13.15 -13.99
CA LEU A 285 9.43 14.01 -14.67
C LEU A 285 8.74 13.24 -15.79
N LEU A 286 7.43 13.42 -15.91
CA LEU A 286 6.62 13.00 -17.05
C LEU A 286 6.14 14.26 -17.78
N THR A 287 6.40 14.35 -19.08
CA THR A 287 5.88 15.45 -19.91
C THR A 287 4.87 14.88 -20.89
N ILE A 288 3.66 15.45 -20.95
CA ILE A 288 2.63 15.07 -21.94
C ILE A 288 2.11 16.33 -22.65
N ARG A 289 2.32 16.41 -23.97
CA ARG A 289 1.98 17.58 -24.81
C ARG A 289 2.48 18.90 -24.21
N GLY A 290 3.71 18.91 -23.70
CA GLY A 290 4.34 20.08 -23.07
C GLY A 290 3.90 20.39 -21.63
N ASN A 291 3.01 19.58 -21.03
CA ASN A 291 2.68 19.70 -19.61
C ASN A 291 3.59 18.80 -18.78
N ASP A 292 4.27 19.40 -17.80
CA ASP A 292 5.22 18.72 -16.93
C ASP A 292 4.57 18.26 -15.62
N PHE A 293 4.85 17.03 -15.24
CA PHE A 293 4.35 16.39 -14.04
C PHE A 293 5.49 15.77 -13.24
N ASP A 294 5.70 16.26 -12.02
CA ASP A 294 6.64 15.65 -11.08
C ASP A 294 6.19 14.25 -10.68
N VAL A 295 7.11 13.27 -10.78
CA VAL A 295 6.83 11.87 -10.46
C VAL A 295 7.85 11.29 -9.49
N LYS A 296 7.37 10.52 -8.52
CA LYS A 296 8.24 9.90 -7.50
C LYS A 296 8.72 8.52 -7.91
N ASN A 297 7.92 7.81 -8.70
CA ASN A 297 8.15 6.43 -9.13
C ASN A 297 7.27 6.10 -10.35
N TRP A 298 7.38 4.87 -10.84
CA TRP A 298 6.61 4.39 -11.98
C TRP A 298 5.09 4.27 -11.74
N THR A 299 4.66 3.94 -10.52
CA THR A 299 3.24 3.93 -10.17
C THR A 299 2.62 5.33 -10.27
N ASP A 300 3.38 6.37 -9.90
CA ASP A 300 2.94 7.76 -10.07
C ASP A 300 2.82 8.12 -11.55
N ILE A 301 3.75 7.67 -12.41
CA ILE A 301 3.60 7.83 -13.86
C ILE A 301 2.28 7.22 -14.34
N ASP A 302 2.00 5.96 -14.00
CA ASP A 302 0.79 5.30 -14.48
C ASP A 302 -0.48 6.05 -14.07
N LYS A 303 -0.53 6.51 -12.81
CA LYS A 303 -1.66 7.29 -12.29
C LYS A 303 -1.84 8.61 -13.03
N ILE A 304 -0.76 9.37 -13.21
CA ILE A 304 -0.80 10.67 -13.87
C ILE A 304 -1.16 10.50 -15.35
N PHE A 305 -0.56 9.52 -16.02
CA PHE A 305 -0.86 9.18 -17.40
C PHE A 305 -2.34 8.84 -17.60
N VAL A 306 -2.89 7.93 -16.78
CA VAL A 306 -4.30 7.53 -16.86
C VAL A 306 -5.23 8.69 -16.48
N LYS A 307 -4.89 9.47 -15.45
CA LYS A 307 -5.66 10.67 -15.09
C LYS A 307 -5.70 11.67 -16.25
N TRP A 308 -4.56 11.93 -16.88
CA TRP A 308 -4.44 12.84 -18.02
C TRP A 308 -5.30 12.38 -19.21
N LEU A 309 -5.30 11.08 -19.52
CA LEU A 309 -6.16 10.53 -20.57
C LEU A 309 -7.64 10.77 -20.28
N ILE A 310 -8.07 10.62 -19.02
CA ILE A 310 -9.47 10.82 -18.62
C ILE A 310 -9.84 12.31 -18.68
N GLU A 311 -9.01 13.19 -18.14
CA GLU A 311 -9.25 14.64 -18.11
C GLU A 311 -9.31 15.25 -19.52
N ASN A 312 -8.61 14.65 -20.48
CA ASN A 312 -8.62 15.08 -21.88
C ASN A 312 -9.60 14.28 -22.77
N ASN A 313 -10.50 13.49 -22.17
CA ASN A 313 -11.51 12.67 -22.84
C ASN A 313 -10.97 11.60 -23.81
N PHE A 314 -9.71 11.17 -23.66
CA PHE A 314 -9.12 10.06 -24.41
C PHE A 314 -9.46 8.69 -23.81
N LEU A 315 -9.82 8.65 -22.53
CA LEU A 315 -10.21 7.43 -21.83
C LEU A 315 -11.52 7.66 -21.07
N ASN A 316 -12.52 6.80 -21.31
CA ASN A 316 -13.79 6.77 -20.59
C ASN A 316 -14.20 5.32 -20.28
N LYS A 317 -15.36 5.12 -19.62
CA LYS A 317 -15.79 3.78 -19.16
C LYS A 317 -16.01 2.79 -20.30
N ASP A 318 -16.34 3.25 -21.50
CA ASP A 318 -16.60 2.39 -22.67
C ASP A 318 -15.31 1.76 -23.22
N HIS A 319 -14.16 2.29 -22.83
CA HIS A 319 -12.84 1.76 -23.18
C HIS A 319 -12.35 0.69 -22.20
N LEU A 320 -13.04 0.48 -21.08
CA LEU A 320 -12.63 -0.48 -20.06
C LEU A 320 -13.16 -1.88 -20.37
N PRO A 321 -12.39 -2.94 -20.05
CA PRO A 321 -11.06 -2.91 -19.45
C PRO A 321 -9.94 -2.69 -20.49
N ILE A 322 -8.89 -1.96 -20.09
CA ILE A 322 -7.63 -1.90 -20.85
C ILE A 322 -6.72 -3.02 -20.38
N HIS A 323 -6.25 -3.84 -21.31
CA HIS A 323 -5.40 -4.98 -20.99
C HIS A 323 -3.96 -4.55 -20.71
N SER A 324 -3.30 -5.29 -19.81
CA SER A 324 -1.86 -5.13 -19.62
C SER A 324 -1.07 -5.64 -20.83
N TYR A 325 0.19 -5.23 -20.95
CA TYR A 325 1.11 -5.70 -21.99
C TYR A 325 1.27 -7.23 -22.00
N SER A 326 1.02 -7.89 -20.88
CA SER A 326 1.15 -9.35 -20.73
C SER A 326 -0.07 -10.15 -21.24
N GLY A 327 -1.10 -9.49 -21.76
CA GLY A 327 -2.19 -10.12 -22.53
C GLY A 327 -3.56 -10.16 -21.83
N LYS A 328 -4.52 -10.83 -22.51
CA LYS A 328 -5.99 -10.67 -22.34
C LYS A 328 -6.59 -11.08 -20.99
N GLU A 329 -5.86 -11.74 -20.12
CA GLU A 329 -6.39 -12.11 -18.79
C GLU A 329 -6.02 -11.11 -17.70
N LYS A 330 -5.12 -10.17 -18.03
CA LYS A 330 -4.66 -9.14 -17.11
C LYS A 330 -5.08 -7.76 -17.59
N PHE A 331 -5.60 -6.95 -16.68
CA PHE A 331 -6.02 -5.59 -16.93
C PHE A 331 -5.01 -4.63 -16.33
N PHE A 332 -4.60 -3.64 -17.11
CA PHE A 332 -3.83 -2.52 -16.61
C PHE A 332 -4.76 -1.44 -16.05
N ILE A 333 -5.88 -1.18 -16.74
CA ILE A 333 -6.91 -0.22 -16.30
C ILE A 333 -8.27 -0.91 -16.28
N ASN A 334 -8.99 -0.80 -15.16
CA ASN A 334 -10.30 -1.43 -15.04
C ASN A 334 -11.25 -0.60 -14.15
N PHE A 335 -12.55 -0.86 -14.26
CA PHE A 335 -13.58 -0.19 -13.47
C PHE A 335 -13.67 -0.71 -12.03
N SER A 336 -13.06 -1.88 -11.77
CA SER A 336 -13.01 -2.55 -10.47
C SER A 336 -11.60 -3.12 -10.23
N LYS A 337 -11.25 -3.33 -8.96
CA LYS A 337 -9.93 -3.80 -8.52
C LYS A 337 -9.74 -5.31 -8.72
N GLN A 338 -9.94 -5.78 -9.94
CA GLN A 338 -9.89 -7.21 -10.25
C GLN A 338 -9.34 -7.44 -11.65
N HIS A 339 -8.63 -8.53 -11.82
CA HIS A 339 -8.34 -9.12 -13.13
C HIS A 339 -9.44 -10.10 -13.54
N LYS A 340 -9.34 -10.68 -14.74
CA LYS A 340 -10.25 -11.75 -15.19
C LYS A 340 -10.14 -13.01 -14.32
N ARG A 341 -8.97 -13.23 -13.70
CA ARG A 341 -8.70 -14.31 -12.75
C ARG A 341 -7.99 -13.74 -11.53
N SER A 342 -8.49 -14.04 -10.34
CA SER A 342 -7.98 -13.51 -9.05
C SER A 342 -6.50 -13.83 -8.80
N LYS A 343 -5.97 -14.94 -9.35
CA LYS A 343 -4.54 -15.29 -9.27
C LYS A 343 -3.59 -14.27 -9.91
N TYR A 344 -4.13 -13.38 -10.74
CA TYR A 344 -3.38 -12.29 -11.36
C TYR A 344 -3.57 -10.96 -10.65
N ASP A 345 -4.27 -10.94 -9.51
CA ASP A 345 -4.53 -9.70 -8.81
C ASP A 345 -3.25 -8.96 -8.43
N GLY A 346 -3.30 -7.68 -8.77
CA GLY A 346 -2.18 -6.77 -8.69
C GLY A 346 -2.38 -5.70 -7.64
N GLN A 347 -1.56 -4.66 -7.72
CA GLN A 347 -1.61 -3.54 -6.80
C GLN A 347 -2.51 -2.47 -7.41
N TRP A 348 -3.80 -2.57 -7.13
CA TRP A 348 -4.79 -1.66 -7.69
C TRP A 348 -4.80 -0.31 -6.98
N SER A 349 -4.50 0.73 -7.74
CA SER A 349 -4.58 2.12 -7.34
C SER A 349 -5.79 2.80 -7.95
N LEU A 350 -6.61 3.47 -7.13
CA LEU A 350 -7.66 4.36 -7.63
C LEU A 350 -7.02 5.59 -8.28
N VAL A 351 -7.44 5.93 -9.49
CA VAL A 351 -7.01 7.16 -10.21
C VAL A 351 -8.07 8.23 -10.07
N VAL A 352 -9.28 7.92 -10.54
CA VAL A 352 -10.52 8.70 -10.37
C VAL A 352 -11.67 7.73 -10.19
N GLU A 353 -12.83 8.20 -9.74
CA GLU A 353 -13.99 7.34 -9.48
C GLU A 353 -14.32 6.45 -10.70
N GLY A 354 -14.31 5.13 -10.50
CA GLY A 354 -14.57 4.14 -11.54
C GLY A 354 -13.37 3.83 -12.46
N PHE A 355 -12.16 4.28 -12.13
CA PHE A 355 -10.92 3.93 -12.83
C PHE A 355 -9.83 3.51 -11.85
N TYR A 356 -9.43 2.25 -11.95
CA TYR A 356 -8.33 1.66 -11.19
C TYR A 356 -7.21 1.27 -12.14
N VAL A 357 -5.98 1.44 -11.67
CA VAL A 357 -4.77 1.04 -12.38
C VAL A 357 -4.02 -0.01 -11.58
N ASP A 358 -3.65 -1.11 -12.21
CA ASP A 358 -2.73 -2.08 -11.63
C ASP A 358 -1.29 -1.58 -11.79
N SER A 359 -0.56 -1.47 -10.68
CA SER A 359 0.82 -0.99 -10.66
C SER A 359 1.83 -2.07 -10.25
N LYS A 360 1.46 -3.35 -10.24
CA LYS A 360 2.36 -4.47 -9.89
C LYS A 360 3.28 -4.86 -11.06
N TYR A 361 4.16 -3.93 -11.45
CA TYR A 361 5.08 -4.12 -12.58
C TYR A 361 6.51 -3.66 -12.23
N ASN A 362 7.48 -4.14 -13.00
CA ASN A 362 8.82 -3.56 -13.02
C ASN A 362 8.83 -2.32 -13.95
N ALA A 363 9.93 -1.55 -13.94
CA ALA A 363 10.06 -0.33 -14.76
C ALA A 363 9.69 -0.55 -16.24
N ASP A 364 10.21 -1.61 -16.86
CA ASP A 364 9.91 -1.97 -18.23
C ASP A 364 8.43 -2.35 -18.43
N GLY A 365 7.81 -3.03 -17.46
CA GLY A 365 6.39 -3.40 -17.48
C GLY A 365 5.46 -2.18 -17.42
N HIS A 366 5.78 -1.18 -16.61
CA HIS A 366 5.05 0.10 -16.58
C HIS A 366 5.10 0.80 -17.93
N LYS A 367 6.30 0.98 -18.48
CA LYS A 367 6.50 1.53 -19.82
C LYS A 367 5.71 0.75 -20.89
N LYS A 368 5.76 -0.58 -20.87
CA LYS A 368 5.01 -1.42 -21.82
C LYS A 368 3.50 -1.28 -21.68
N ASN A 369 2.98 -1.12 -20.46
CA ASN A 369 1.54 -0.86 -20.25
C ASN A 369 1.10 0.50 -20.79
N ILE A 370 1.92 1.54 -20.63
CA ILE A 370 1.67 2.87 -21.23
C ILE A 370 1.61 2.76 -22.74
N LEU A 371 2.61 2.13 -23.35
CA LEU A 371 2.65 1.90 -24.81
C LEU A 371 1.44 1.10 -25.29
N LYS A 372 1.08 0.03 -24.58
CA LYS A 372 -0.07 -0.79 -24.93
C LYS A 372 -1.40 -0.04 -24.81
N THR A 373 -1.54 0.80 -23.80
CA THR A 373 -2.73 1.65 -23.63
C THR A 373 -2.87 2.64 -24.79
N LEU A 374 -1.77 3.26 -25.22
CA LEU A 374 -1.79 4.16 -26.38
C LEU A 374 -2.15 3.42 -27.67
N GLU A 375 -1.66 2.19 -27.86
CA GLU A 375 -2.06 1.34 -28.98
C GLU A 375 -3.57 1.02 -28.94
N ASP A 376 -4.09 0.60 -27.79
CA ASP A 376 -5.51 0.24 -27.63
C ASP A 376 -6.44 1.46 -27.84
N LEU A 377 -5.97 2.66 -27.50
CA LEU A 377 -6.67 3.93 -27.73
C LEU A 377 -6.38 4.55 -29.11
N LYS A 378 -5.57 3.91 -29.96
CA LYS A 378 -5.15 4.42 -31.28
C LYS A 378 -4.48 5.80 -31.23
N MET A 379 -3.63 6.01 -30.23
CA MET A 379 -2.91 7.26 -29.95
C MET A 379 -1.39 7.08 -30.13
N GLU A 380 -0.96 6.71 -31.34
CA GLU A 380 0.44 6.33 -31.59
C GLU A 380 1.45 7.50 -31.56
N ASP A 381 0.97 8.74 -31.78
CA ASP A 381 1.78 9.97 -31.92
C ASP A 381 1.66 10.92 -30.71
N LEU A 382 1.36 10.40 -29.53
CA LEU A 382 1.31 11.25 -28.33
C LEU A 382 2.72 11.76 -28.00
N ASP A 383 2.91 13.08 -27.95
CA ASP A 383 4.12 13.71 -27.42
C ASP A 383 4.22 13.45 -25.91
N LEU A 384 4.84 12.32 -25.56
CA LEU A 384 5.10 11.87 -24.20
C LEU A 384 6.60 11.71 -24.01
N LYS A 385 7.12 12.27 -22.93
CA LYS A 385 8.55 12.17 -22.56
C LYS A 385 8.70 11.81 -21.09
N ILE A 386 9.72 11.02 -20.76
CA ILE A 386 10.08 10.68 -19.38
C ILE A 386 11.52 11.09 -19.13
N LYS A 387 11.74 11.88 -18.07
CA LYS A 387 13.07 12.19 -17.54
C LYS A 387 13.40 11.24 -16.40
N PHE A 388 14.61 10.69 -16.40
CA PHE A 388 15.10 9.81 -15.34
C PHE A 388 16.08 10.54 -14.41
N ARG A 389 16.13 10.10 -13.15
CA ARG A 389 17.03 10.62 -12.10
C ARG A 389 18.46 10.15 -12.26
#